data_AF-A0AAW6Q7X2-F1
#
_entry.id   AF-A0AAW6Q7X2-F1
#
_cell.length_a   1.000
_cell.length_b   1.000
_cell.length_c   1.000
_cell.angle_alpha   90.00
_cell.angle_beta   90.00
_cell.angle_gamma   90.00
#
_symmetry.space_group_name_H-M   'P 1'
#
loop_
_entity.id
_entity.type
_entity.pdbx_description
1 polymer ?
#
loop_
_entity_poly.entity_id
_entity_poly.type
_entity_poly.pdbx_seq_one_letter_code
_entity_poly.pdbx_strand_id
1 'polypeptide(L)'
;MYKFKFADIGEGLHEGVVAQIYKKEGDQVNEGDSLFSVETDKITADIPSPKTGKIVKVLMSEGDTIHVGQEIYYIDDGSGDSDVPEVKTEEKKEEEASGASVVGEVKVSNDLLSFDFGPKKSTAKPAKTPAPKVEKAPEKPTSFANTGKVYQGKIDQEFDVIVIGSGPGGYLAAAEAGKNGLSTLIVEKEYWGGVCLNVGCIPTKAMLKTAEVLDYVTHFSDYGLEGKTDVKISWEKMHQRKTEVVNKLVGGVKAIVKSARATSIFGEAKFLGAHEISVEDKVYRGKNIILATGSRDRKLNLPGFEQGYQSGKILTSKEAINLEEKISSIVIIGGGVIGVEFAQIFVAAGVKVTILQNLPRLLANLDGEISQIITKNLTDRGVNVVLNSNIISYENDSIIYELDGKRQQISADKILVSIGREPNSEGLSEVGVELDARKSVIVDDQCRTNVDGVYAIGDLSAKAMLAHVAYRHAVVAVSTITGKGEKYNDKTVPACVYTHPEIASVGLTEEQAKEQGYDFVVGKASFAHIGKAIAAGDAHGFAKLIVDKKYGEIIGAHFIGPVATDMISEIVVSMDAEVTIHELAAAIHPHPTYSEVIWEAARAAQAKLKR
;
A
#
# COMPACT_ATOMS: atom_id res chain seq x y z
N MET A 1 -5.29 -21.11 -49.84
CA MET A 1 -4.98 -20.27 -48.66
C MET A 1 -5.71 -20.84 -47.45
N TYR A 2 -4.97 -21.19 -46.40
CA TYR A 2 -5.50 -21.80 -45.19
C TYR A 2 -6.09 -20.76 -44.24
N LYS A 3 -7.37 -20.93 -43.86
CA LYS A 3 -8.03 -20.11 -42.84
C LYS A 3 -7.86 -20.75 -41.47
N PHE A 4 -7.09 -20.13 -40.60
CA PHE A 4 -6.94 -20.61 -39.24
C PHE A 4 -8.08 -20.05 -38.36
N LYS A 5 -8.87 -20.96 -37.79
CA LYS A 5 -9.91 -20.65 -36.81
C LYS A 5 -9.42 -21.02 -35.42
N PHE A 6 -9.73 -20.18 -34.43
CA PHE A 6 -9.39 -20.43 -33.04
C PHE A 6 -10.05 -21.73 -32.57
N ALA A 7 -9.25 -22.69 -32.12
CA ALA A 7 -9.71 -24.00 -31.67
C ALA A 7 -9.99 -23.99 -30.17
N ASP A 8 -10.83 -24.92 -29.72
CA ASP A 8 -11.06 -25.16 -28.29
C ASP A 8 -9.74 -25.57 -27.60
N ILE A 9 -9.40 -24.87 -26.53
CA ILE A 9 -8.17 -25.06 -25.74
C ILE A 9 -8.36 -26.04 -24.56
N GLY A 10 -9.52 -26.68 -24.45
CA GLY A 10 -9.85 -27.63 -23.39
C GLY A 10 -10.49 -26.96 -22.16
N GLU A 11 -11.09 -27.77 -21.29
CA GLU A 11 -11.73 -27.36 -20.02
C GLU A 11 -13.02 -26.51 -20.11
N GLY A 12 -13.66 -26.44 -21.27
CA GLY A 12 -14.93 -25.70 -21.44
C GLY A 12 -14.74 -24.19 -21.58
N LEU A 13 -13.56 -23.75 -22.00
CA LEU A 13 -13.24 -22.35 -22.27
C LEU A 13 -13.63 -22.01 -23.71
N HIS A 14 -14.66 -21.18 -23.87
CA HIS A 14 -15.24 -20.82 -25.18
C HIS A 14 -14.71 -19.50 -25.75
N GLU A 15 -13.91 -18.75 -24.98
CA GLU A 15 -13.33 -17.47 -25.34
C GLU A 15 -12.00 -17.23 -24.61
N GLY A 16 -11.18 -16.30 -25.12
CA GLY A 16 -9.96 -15.84 -24.46
C GLY A 16 -9.47 -14.51 -24.98
N VAL A 17 -8.64 -13.81 -24.20
CA VAL A 17 -8.08 -12.50 -24.55
C VAL A 17 -6.71 -12.69 -25.18
N VAL A 18 -6.48 -12.11 -26.36
CA VAL A 18 -5.18 -12.17 -27.04
C VAL A 18 -4.15 -11.38 -26.23
N ALA A 19 -3.20 -12.07 -25.60
CA ALA A 19 -2.20 -11.45 -24.74
C ALA A 19 -1.04 -10.84 -25.53
N GLN A 20 -0.50 -11.61 -26.49
CA GLN A 20 0.61 -11.15 -27.33
C GLN A 20 0.60 -11.85 -28.70
N ILE A 21 0.90 -11.10 -29.78
CA ILE A 21 1.05 -11.65 -31.13
C ILE A 21 2.53 -11.78 -31.48
N TYR A 22 3.01 -13.01 -31.70
CA TYR A 22 4.41 -13.31 -32.01
C TYR A 22 4.75 -13.19 -33.50
N LYS A 23 3.78 -13.47 -34.39
CA LYS A 23 3.97 -13.50 -35.85
C LYS A 23 2.99 -12.59 -36.56
N LYS A 24 3.51 -11.70 -37.42
CA LYS A 24 2.77 -10.62 -38.09
C LYS A 24 2.55 -10.94 -39.57
N GLU A 25 1.73 -10.11 -40.23
CA GLU A 25 1.54 -10.17 -41.68
C GLU A 25 2.89 -10.07 -42.42
N GLY A 26 3.13 -11.02 -43.32
CA GLY A 26 4.37 -11.13 -44.08
C GLY A 26 5.38 -12.15 -43.53
N ASP A 27 5.22 -12.63 -42.29
CA ASP A 27 6.15 -13.58 -41.68
C ASP A 27 6.00 -14.99 -42.26
N GLN A 28 7.13 -15.70 -42.39
CA GLN A 28 7.17 -17.12 -42.72
C GLN A 28 7.09 -17.94 -41.42
N VAL A 29 6.20 -18.93 -41.38
CA VAL A 29 5.98 -19.81 -40.21
C VAL A 29 6.00 -21.27 -40.62
N ASN A 30 6.50 -22.14 -39.73
CA ASN A 30 6.39 -23.59 -39.86
C ASN A 30 5.24 -24.13 -39.01
N GLU A 31 4.69 -25.28 -39.39
CA GLU A 31 3.75 -26.02 -38.55
C GLU A 31 4.36 -26.29 -37.15
N GLY A 32 3.64 -25.90 -36.10
CA GLY A 32 4.10 -25.96 -34.70
C GLY A 32 4.68 -24.66 -34.14
N ASP A 33 5.02 -23.67 -34.97
CA ASP A 33 5.58 -22.39 -34.47
C ASP A 33 4.51 -21.59 -33.71
N SER A 34 4.82 -21.06 -32.52
CA SER A 34 3.91 -20.20 -31.75
C SER A 34 3.53 -18.94 -32.53
N LEU A 35 2.24 -18.73 -32.77
CA LEU A 35 1.72 -17.57 -33.51
C LEU A 35 1.35 -16.40 -32.58
N PHE A 36 0.68 -16.69 -31.48
CA PHE A 36 0.21 -15.73 -30.48
C PHE A 36 -0.11 -16.46 -29.16
N SER A 37 -0.26 -15.73 -28.06
CA SER A 37 -0.73 -16.26 -26.78
C SER A 37 -2.12 -15.75 -26.43
N VAL A 38 -2.89 -16.60 -25.75
CA VAL A 38 -4.23 -16.31 -25.25
C VAL A 38 -4.24 -16.44 -23.74
N GLU A 39 -4.77 -15.43 -23.07
CA GLU A 39 -5.04 -15.42 -21.64
C GLU A 39 -6.52 -15.71 -21.37
N THR A 40 -6.76 -16.68 -20.50
CA THR A 40 -8.08 -17.02 -19.95
C THR A 40 -8.08 -16.78 -18.45
N ASP A 41 -9.25 -16.94 -17.81
CA ASP A 41 -9.41 -16.87 -16.36
C ASP A 41 -8.54 -17.87 -15.58
N LYS A 42 -8.09 -18.96 -16.22
CA LYS A 42 -7.32 -20.04 -15.60
C LYS A 42 -5.87 -20.13 -16.06
N ILE A 43 -5.59 -19.91 -17.34
CA ILE A 43 -4.25 -20.13 -17.93
C ILE A 43 -3.93 -19.15 -19.06
N THR A 44 -2.64 -18.95 -19.29
CA THR A 44 -2.11 -18.37 -20.54
C THR A 44 -1.52 -19.50 -21.38
N ALA A 45 -1.93 -19.61 -22.65
CA ALA A 45 -1.47 -20.66 -23.56
C ALA A 45 -0.99 -20.08 -24.91
N ASP A 46 0.11 -20.62 -25.42
CA ASP A 46 0.62 -20.30 -26.75
C ASP A 46 -0.10 -21.15 -27.80
N ILE A 47 -0.57 -20.49 -28.87
CA ILE A 47 -1.30 -21.13 -29.96
C ILE A 47 -0.33 -21.38 -31.13
N PRO A 48 -0.02 -22.66 -31.46
CA PRO A 48 0.90 -22.99 -32.54
C PRO A 48 0.25 -22.87 -33.92
N SER A 49 1.09 -22.67 -34.94
CA SER A 49 0.66 -22.66 -36.33
C SER A 49 0.24 -24.06 -36.78
N PRO A 50 -0.97 -24.24 -37.36
CA PRO A 50 -1.41 -25.54 -37.85
C PRO A 50 -0.80 -25.93 -39.20
N LYS A 51 -0.12 -25.00 -39.89
CA LYS A 51 0.50 -25.21 -41.21
C LYS A 51 1.77 -24.39 -41.40
N THR A 52 2.65 -24.90 -42.25
CA THR A 52 3.79 -24.15 -42.79
C THR A 52 3.32 -23.25 -43.93
N GLY A 53 3.69 -21.98 -43.91
CA GLY A 53 3.30 -21.02 -44.95
C GLY A 53 3.69 -19.58 -44.61
N LYS A 54 3.22 -18.63 -45.43
CA LYS A 54 3.40 -17.20 -45.19
C LYS A 54 2.11 -16.60 -44.65
N ILE A 55 2.18 -15.84 -43.55
CA ILE A 55 1.02 -15.15 -43.00
C ILE A 55 0.64 -14.01 -43.95
N VAL A 56 -0.58 -14.05 -44.47
CA VAL A 56 -1.11 -13.04 -45.40
C VAL A 56 -1.96 -12.01 -44.68
N LYS A 57 -2.69 -12.42 -43.64
CA LYS A 57 -3.55 -11.51 -42.88
C LYS A 57 -3.74 -11.96 -41.43
N VAL A 58 -3.74 -11.00 -40.50
CA VAL A 58 -4.07 -11.22 -39.08
C VAL A 58 -5.39 -10.49 -38.77
N LEU A 59 -6.37 -11.19 -38.21
CA LEU A 59 -7.73 -10.67 -37.99
C LEU A 59 -8.02 -10.24 -36.54
N MET A 60 -6.98 -10.13 -35.72
CA MET A 60 -7.10 -9.82 -34.29
C MET A 60 -5.96 -8.91 -33.86
N SER A 61 -6.19 -8.17 -32.77
CA SER A 61 -5.23 -7.29 -32.11
C SER A 61 -4.95 -7.76 -30.68
N GLU A 62 -3.80 -7.38 -30.13
CA GLU A 62 -3.51 -7.60 -28.70
C GLU A 62 -4.58 -6.90 -27.84
N GLY A 63 -5.18 -7.65 -26.92
CA GLY A 63 -6.30 -7.23 -26.07
C GLY A 63 -7.69 -7.57 -26.61
N ASP A 64 -7.82 -8.09 -27.84
CA ASP A 64 -9.11 -8.54 -28.36
C ASP A 64 -9.57 -9.84 -27.67
N THR A 65 -10.88 -9.96 -27.41
CA THR A 65 -11.49 -11.23 -27.00
C THR A 65 -11.84 -12.04 -28.24
N ILE A 66 -11.32 -13.26 -28.35
CA ILE A 66 -11.58 -14.18 -29.45
C ILE A 66 -12.39 -15.38 -28.97
N HIS A 67 -13.30 -15.87 -29.82
CA HIS A 67 -14.16 -17.02 -29.51
C HIS A 67 -13.79 -18.26 -30.32
N VAL A 68 -14.06 -19.45 -29.79
CA VAL A 68 -13.84 -20.70 -30.52
C VAL A 68 -14.61 -20.68 -31.85
N GLY A 69 -13.90 -20.98 -32.94
CA GLY A 69 -14.42 -20.94 -34.31
C GLY A 69 -14.21 -19.61 -35.05
N GLN A 70 -13.76 -18.55 -34.37
CA GLN A 70 -13.44 -17.26 -34.98
C GLN A 70 -12.20 -17.38 -35.88
N GLU A 71 -12.24 -16.79 -37.07
CA GLU A 71 -11.08 -16.72 -37.97
C GLU A 71 -10.05 -15.71 -37.45
N ILE A 72 -8.79 -16.14 -37.33
CA ILE A 72 -7.73 -15.37 -36.67
C ILE A 72 -6.52 -15.12 -37.57
N TYR A 73 -6.18 -16.06 -38.45
CA TYR A 73 -5.09 -15.93 -39.43
C TYR A 73 -5.49 -16.44 -40.81
N TYR A 74 -4.93 -15.82 -41.84
CA TYR A 74 -4.85 -16.36 -43.19
C TYR A 74 -3.40 -16.73 -43.51
N ILE A 75 -3.15 -17.99 -43.80
CA ILE A 75 -1.82 -18.52 -44.12
C ILE A 75 -1.82 -18.98 -45.57
N ASP A 76 -0.92 -18.41 -46.38
CA ASP A 76 -0.65 -18.93 -47.72
C ASP A 76 0.32 -20.11 -47.61
N ASP A 77 -0.25 -21.30 -47.72
CA ASP A 77 0.40 -22.60 -47.66
C ASP A 77 0.72 -23.15 -49.07
N GLY A 78 0.57 -22.33 -50.13
CA GLY A 78 0.77 -22.74 -51.51
C GLY A 78 -0.36 -23.58 -52.10
N SER A 79 -1.47 -23.76 -51.38
CA SER A 79 -2.71 -24.33 -51.93
C SER A 79 -3.49 -23.22 -52.65
N GLY A 80 -3.48 -23.27 -53.99
CA GLY A 80 -4.11 -22.26 -54.84
C GLY A 80 -5.64 -22.26 -54.71
N ASP A 81 -6.15 -21.33 -53.91
CA ASP A 81 -7.52 -20.82 -54.00
C ASP A 81 -7.57 -19.44 -53.35
N SER A 82 -7.97 -18.43 -54.13
CA SER A 82 -7.88 -17.01 -53.80
C SER A 82 -9.27 -16.37 -53.87
N ASP A 83 -9.95 -16.27 -52.72
CA ASP A 83 -11.11 -15.39 -52.55
C ASP A 83 -11.17 -14.88 -51.09
N VAL A 84 -11.09 -13.55 -50.94
CA VAL A 84 -11.28 -12.83 -49.67
C VAL A 84 -12.62 -12.08 -49.77
N PRO A 85 -13.63 -12.35 -48.92
CA PRO A 85 -14.85 -11.54 -48.90
C PRO A 85 -14.67 -10.26 -48.07
N GLU A 86 -15.20 -9.13 -48.57
CA GLU A 86 -15.44 -7.89 -47.82
C GLU A 86 -16.58 -8.05 -46.80
N VAL A 87 -16.41 -7.46 -45.61
CA VAL A 87 -17.36 -7.53 -44.49
C VAL A 87 -18.54 -6.58 -44.70
N LYS A 88 -19.77 -7.09 -44.57
CA LYS A 88 -20.99 -6.30 -44.29
C LYS A 88 -21.44 -6.51 -42.85
N THR A 89 -21.80 -5.40 -42.23
CA THR A 89 -22.41 -5.23 -40.90
C THR A 89 -23.83 -5.79 -40.85
N GLU A 90 -24.17 -6.56 -39.82
CA GLU A 90 -25.56 -6.80 -39.40
C GLU A 90 -25.66 -7.03 -37.88
N GLU A 91 -26.71 -6.46 -37.28
CA GLU A 91 -27.05 -6.44 -35.86
C GLU A 91 -27.94 -7.64 -35.42
N LYS A 92 -27.81 -8.00 -34.13
CA LYS A 92 -28.77 -8.64 -33.19
C LYS A 92 -29.32 -10.05 -33.47
N LYS A 93 -29.18 -10.93 -32.44
CA LYS A 93 -30.31 -11.52 -31.70
C LYS A 93 -29.88 -12.28 -30.43
N GLU A 94 -30.65 -12.06 -29.37
CA GLU A 94 -30.73 -12.89 -28.16
C GLU A 94 -31.40 -14.23 -28.48
N GLU A 95 -30.91 -15.32 -27.90
CA GLU A 95 -31.69 -16.54 -27.69
C GLU A 95 -31.23 -17.27 -26.42
N GLU A 96 -32.22 -17.74 -25.67
CA GLU A 96 -32.16 -18.36 -24.36
C GLU A 96 -31.55 -19.77 -24.38
N ALA A 97 -30.88 -20.18 -23.30
CA ALA A 97 -30.65 -21.58 -23.00
C ALA A 97 -30.87 -21.89 -21.50
N SER A 98 -31.76 -22.84 -21.29
CA SER A 98 -32.31 -23.33 -20.03
C SER A 98 -31.50 -24.47 -19.39
N GLY A 99 -31.56 -24.57 -18.06
CA GLY A 99 -31.36 -25.81 -17.27
C GLY A 99 -29.92 -26.08 -16.85
N ALA A 100 -29.59 -26.54 -15.64
CA ALA A 100 -30.38 -27.06 -14.54
C ALA A 100 -29.61 -26.86 -13.21
N SER A 101 -30.34 -26.50 -12.16
CA SER A 101 -29.87 -26.31 -10.78
C SER A 101 -29.99 -27.61 -9.98
N VAL A 102 -28.93 -28.00 -9.24
CA VAL A 102 -29.02 -28.92 -8.09
C VAL A 102 -27.91 -28.63 -7.07
N VAL A 103 -28.14 -27.80 -6.05
CA VAL A 103 -27.69 -28.02 -4.65
C VAL A 103 -28.63 -27.24 -3.73
N GLY A 104 -29.21 -27.93 -2.74
CA GLY A 104 -30.37 -27.52 -1.95
C GLY A 104 -30.15 -26.46 -0.86
N GLU A 105 -31.26 -25.78 -0.58
CA GLU A 105 -31.43 -24.79 0.49
C GLU A 105 -31.44 -25.45 1.88
N VAL A 106 -30.62 -24.91 2.81
CA VAL A 106 -30.74 -25.18 4.24
C VAL A 106 -31.61 -24.08 4.87
N LYS A 107 -32.75 -24.48 5.45
CA LYS A 107 -33.61 -23.60 6.24
C LYS A 107 -32.96 -23.30 7.59
N VAL A 108 -32.70 -22.02 7.87
CA VAL A 108 -32.31 -21.52 9.19
C VAL A 108 -33.57 -20.98 9.89
N SER A 109 -33.92 -21.53 11.05
CA SER A 109 -35.05 -21.06 11.86
C SER A 109 -34.60 -19.97 12.84
N ASN A 110 -35.34 -18.85 12.86
CA ASN A 110 -35.22 -17.75 13.81
C ASN A 110 -36.06 -17.99 15.06
N ASP A 111 -35.55 -18.74 16.04
CA ASP A 111 -36.11 -18.74 17.40
C ASP A 111 -35.18 -17.97 18.35
N LEU A 112 -35.47 -16.68 18.47
CA LEU A 112 -34.91 -15.74 19.44
C LEU A 112 -35.48 -16.03 20.83
N LEU A 113 -34.63 -16.39 21.78
CA LEU A 113 -34.94 -16.34 23.21
C LEU A 113 -34.77 -14.89 23.70
N SER A 114 -35.86 -14.31 24.20
CA SER A 114 -35.91 -13.01 24.86
C SER A 114 -35.47 -13.13 26.33
N PHE A 115 -34.52 -12.30 26.76
CA PHE A 115 -34.28 -12.03 28.18
C PHE A 115 -34.15 -10.53 28.41
N ASP A 116 -35.18 -10.01 29.07
CA ASP A 116 -35.33 -8.64 29.57
C ASP A 116 -34.71 -8.54 30.96
N PHE A 117 -33.81 -7.58 31.17
CA PHE A 117 -33.36 -7.16 32.51
C PHE A 117 -33.15 -5.64 32.54
N GLY A 118 -34.06 -4.97 33.25
CA GLY A 118 -34.11 -3.52 33.43
C GLY A 118 -32.97 -2.90 34.26
N PRO A 119 -32.89 -1.56 34.31
CA PRO A 119 -31.69 -0.84 34.71
C PRO A 119 -31.64 -0.54 36.21
N LYS A 120 -30.45 -0.62 36.81
CA LYS A 120 -30.14 0.06 38.08
C LYS A 120 -28.97 1.03 37.90
N LYS A 121 -29.29 2.32 38.09
CA LYS A 121 -28.38 3.45 38.20
C LYS A 121 -27.54 3.35 39.48
N SER A 122 -26.26 3.66 39.39
CA SER A 122 -25.45 4.09 40.54
C SER A 122 -24.55 5.25 40.12
N THR A 123 -24.63 6.32 40.90
CA THR A 123 -23.96 7.61 40.72
C THR A 123 -22.77 7.70 41.67
N ALA A 124 -21.57 7.99 41.15
CA ALA A 124 -20.49 8.56 41.94
C ALA A 124 -19.55 9.41 41.06
N LYS A 125 -19.41 10.70 41.41
CA LYS A 125 -18.45 11.65 40.84
C LYS A 125 -17.10 11.52 41.56
N PRO A 126 -15.96 11.58 40.85
CA PRO A 126 -14.67 11.91 41.47
C PRO A 126 -14.27 13.37 41.23
N ALA A 127 -13.52 13.91 42.20
CA ALA A 127 -13.03 15.28 42.27
C ALA A 127 -11.82 15.55 41.35
N LYS A 128 -11.66 16.81 40.96
CA LYS A 128 -10.63 17.33 40.04
C LYS A 128 -9.35 17.75 40.76
N THR A 129 -8.19 17.41 40.22
CA THR A 129 -6.92 18.17 40.36
C THR A 129 -6.08 17.94 39.09
N PRO A 130 -5.37 18.95 38.53
CA PRO A 130 -5.11 19.00 37.09
C PRO A 130 -3.81 18.31 36.66
N ALA A 131 -3.90 17.55 35.57
CA ALA A 131 -2.77 16.96 34.83
C ALA A 131 -2.40 17.82 33.59
N PRO A 132 -1.18 17.67 33.04
CA PRO A 132 -0.61 18.56 32.03
C PRO A 132 -1.38 18.54 30.70
N LYS A 133 -1.36 19.66 29.98
CA LYS A 133 -2.10 19.87 28.71
C LYS A 133 -1.70 18.85 27.65
N VAL A 134 -2.55 17.86 27.42
CA VAL A 134 -2.61 17.10 26.17
C VAL A 134 -3.11 18.05 25.08
N GLU A 135 -2.36 18.15 23.99
CA GLU A 135 -2.72 18.93 22.80
C GLU A 135 -4.06 18.38 22.26
N LYS A 136 -5.08 19.25 22.18
CA LYS A 136 -6.43 18.87 21.73
C LYS A 136 -6.38 18.25 20.33
N ALA A 137 -7.09 17.13 20.15
CA ALA A 137 -7.41 16.61 18.82
C ALA A 137 -8.08 17.70 17.96
N PRO A 138 -7.79 17.78 16.64
CA PRO A 138 -8.42 18.77 15.77
C PRO A 138 -9.94 18.64 15.83
N GLU A 139 -10.62 19.78 16.05
CA GLU A 139 -12.07 19.83 16.19
C GLU A 139 -12.73 19.44 14.85
N LYS A 140 -13.74 18.54 14.92
CA LYS A 140 -14.52 18.13 13.74
C LYS A 140 -15.24 19.36 13.17
N PRO A 141 -15.33 19.53 11.84
CA PRO A 141 -16.06 20.65 11.26
C PRO A 141 -17.53 20.56 11.70
N THR A 142 -18.00 21.60 12.41
CA THR A 142 -19.31 21.61 13.07
C THR A 142 -20.46 22.10 12.18
N SER A 143 -20.20 22.51 10.93
CA SER A 143 -21.23 22.86 9.96
C SER A 143 -20.68 22.89 8.54
N PHE A 144 -21.34 22.20 7.61
CA PHE A 144 -21.11 22.36 6.16
C PHE A 144 -21.54 23.77 5.78
N ALA A 145 -20.60 24.57 5.29
CA ALA A 145 -20.89 25.89 4.78
C ALA A 145 -20.42 25.93 3.33
N ASN A 146 -21.24 26.50 2.44
CA ASN A 146 -20.87 26.69 1.03
C ASN A 146 -19.87 27.85 0.92
N THR A 147 -18.69 27.68 1.53
CA THR A 147 -17.65 28.71 1.74
C THR A 147 -16.50 28.60 0.76
N GLY A 148 -16.54 27.63 -0.16
CA GLY A 148 -15.55 27.47 -1.20
C GLY A 148 -15.53 28.66 -2.15
N LYS A 149 -14.34 29.06 -2.60
CA LYS A 149 -14.19 30.06 -3.66
C LYS A 149 -14.80 29.53 -4.96
N VAL A 150 -15.66 30.31 -5.60
CA VAL A 150 -16.26 29.94 -6.90
C VAL A 150 -15.51 30.64 -8.03
N TYR A 151 -15.03 29.87 -9.01
CA TYR A 151 -14.43 30.44 -10.22
C TYR A 151 -15.52 30.92 -11.21
N GLN A 152 -15.37 32.16 -11.70
CA GLN A 152 -16.35 32.84 -12.57
C GLN A 152 -15.94 32.88 -14.06
N GLY A 153 -14.80 32.28 -14.42
CA GLY A 153 -14.36 32.26 -15.82
C GLY A 153 -15.01 31.15 -16.65
N LYS A 154 -14.56 31.03 -17.90
CA LYS A 154 -15.02 30.00 -18.82
C LYS A 154 -14.63 28.60 -18.31
N ILE A 155 -15.57 27.66 -18.39
CA ILE A 155 -15.34 26.24 -18.14
C ILE A 155 -15.26 25.52 -19.47
N ASP A 156 -14.24 24.70 -19.67
CA ASP A 156 -14.06 23.92 -20.91
C ASP A 156 -14.73 22.55 -20.83
N GLN A 157 -14.74 21.90 -19.67
CA GLN A 157 -15.40 20.62 -19.47
C GLN A 157 -15.85 20.40 -18.01
N GLU A 158 -16.96 19.67 -17.83
CA GLU A 158 -17.50 19.32 -16.52
C GLU A 158 -17.49 17.80 -16.29
N PHE A 159 -17.35 17.40 -15.02
CA PHE A 159 -17.35 16.00 -14.56
C PHE A 159 -18.18 15.85 -13.29
N ASP A 160 -18.69 14.66 -13.03
CA ASP A 160 -19.34 14.33 -11.75
C ASP A 160 -18.31 14.26 -10.61
N VAL A 161 -17.12 13.73 -10.90
CA VAL A 161 -16.01 13.61 -9.96
C VAL A 161 -14.70 14.01 -10.63
N ILE A 162 -13.94 14.90 -9.98
CA ILE A 162 -12.52 15.14 -10.31
C ILE A 162 -11.67 14.65 -9.15
N VAL A 163 -10.68 13.81 -9.45
CA VAL A 163 -9.67 13.31 -8.50
C VAL A 163 -8.33 13.96 -8.80
N ILE A 164 -7.70 14.57 -7.79
CA ILE A 164 -6.42 15.27 -7.95
C ILE A 164 -5.33 14.47 -7.23
N GLY A 165 -4.44 13.87 -8.01
CA GLY A 165 -3.40 12.94 -7.57
C GLY A 165 -3.80 11.49 -7.82
N SER A 166 -2.83 10.68 -8.26
CA SER A 166 -3.02 9.26 -8.61
C SER A 166 -2.28 8.31 -7.68
N GLY A 167 -2.03 8.71 -6.43
CA GLY A 167 -1.58 7.80 -5.38
C GLY A 167 -2.59 6.70 -5.06
N PRO A 168 -2.27 5.78 -4.13
CA PRO A 168 -3.14 4.67 -3.71
C PRO A 168 -4.62 5.03 -3.59
N GLY A 169 -4.95 6.07 -2.83
CA GLY A 169 -6.33 6.53 -2.69
C GLY A 169 -6.89 7.16 -3.96
N GLY A 170 -6.10 7.93 -4.69
CA GLY A 170 -6.57 8.69 -5.86
C GLY A 170 -6.98 7.80 -7.03
N TYR A 171 -6.09 6.90 -7.48
CA TYR A 171 -6.43 6.02 -8.60
C TYR A 171 -7.56 5.06 -8.25
N LEU A 172 -7.65 4.60 -6.99
CA LEU A 172 -8.76 3.76 -6.55
C LEU A 172 -10.06 4.56 -6.52
N ALA A 173 -10.06 5.79 -6.01
CA ALA A 173 -11.24 6.66 -6.00
C ALA A 173 -11.76 6.92 -7.43
N ALA A 174 -10.86 7.18 -8.38
CA ALA A 174 -11.23 7.36 -9.77
C ALA A 174 -11.83 6.08 -10.38
N ALA A 175 -11.24 4.92 -10.05
CA ALA A 175 -11.74 3.63 -10.52
C ALA A 175 -13.12 3.29 -9.93
N GLU A 176 -13.31 3.50 -8.63
CA GLU A 176 -14.60 3.28 -7.94
C GLU A 176 -15.67 4.24 -8.48
N ALA A 177 -15.36 5.53 -8.64
CA ALA A 177 -16.31 6.50 -9.19
C ALA A 177 -16.74 6.13 -10.62
N GLY A 178 -15.80 5.82 -11.50
CA GLY A 178 -16.07 5.39 -12.87
C GLY A 178 -16.89 4.10 -12.95
N LYS A 179 -16.59 3.10 -12.12
CA LYS A 179 -17.37 1.84 -12.02
C LYS A 179 -18.79 2.05 -11.52
N ASN A 180 -19.04 3.08 -10.70
CA ASN A 180 -20.39 3.48 -10.30
C ASN A 180 -21.08 4.40 -11.34
N GLY A 181 -20.53 4.50 -12.55
CA GLY A 181 -21.15 5.20 -13.69
C GLY A 181 -20.97 6.72 -13.68
N LEU A 182 -20.13 7.27 -12.80
CA LEU A 182 -19.88 8.71 -12.72
C LEU A 182 -18.87 9.15 -13.77
N SER A 183 -19.15 10.25 -14.46
CA SER A 183 -18.15 10.88 -15.33
C SER A 183 -16.98 11.37 -14.47
N THR A 184 -15.80 10.76 -14.68
CA THR A 184 -14.67 10.92 -13.77
C THR A 184 -13.43 11.43 -14.51
N LEU A 185 -12.80 12.46 -13.96
CA LEU A 185 -11.48 12.94 -14.36
C LEU A 185 -10.47 12.66 -13.25
N ILE A 186 -9.29 12.15 -13.59
CA ILE A 186 -8.14 12.06 -12.70
C ILE A 186 -6.95 12.82 -13.29
N VAL A 187 -6.28 13.60 -12.44
CA VAL A 187 -5.13 14.43 -12.81
C VAL A 187 -3.90 14.01 -12.01
N GLU A 188 -2.80 13.72 -12.68
CA GLU A 188 -1.51 13.36 -12.07
C GLU A 188 -0.39 14.18 -12.68
N LYS A 189 0.51 14.74 -11.85
CA LYS A 189 1.57 15.64 -12.33
C LYS A 189 2.94 14.98 -12.48
N GLU A 190 3.16 13.85 -11.82
CA GLU A 190 4.48 13.24 -11.72
C GLU A 190 4.43 11.71 -11.85
N TYR A 191 3.69 11.02 -10.98
CA TYR A 191 3.80 9.58 -10.81
C TYR A 191 2.45 8.89 -10.78
N TRP A 192 2.15 8.10 -11.80
CA TRP A 192 1.00 7.19 -11.77
C TRP A 192 1.18 6.14 -10.66
N GLY A 193 0.22 6.04 -9.74
CA GLY A 193 0.35 5.24 -8.51
C GLY A 193 0.98 6.01 -7.34
N GLY A 194 1.39 7.26 -7.56
CA GLY A 194 1.92 8.20 -6.58
C GLY A 194 3.20 7.73 -5.89
N VAL A 195 3.48 8.34 -4.73
CA VAL A 195 4.70 8.12 -3.94
C VAL A 195 4.90 6.64 -3.59
N CYS A 196 3.88 5.98 -3.04
CA CYS A 196 4.02 4.62 -2.52
C CYS A 196 4.49 3.62 -3.59
N LEU A 197 4.01 3.76 -4.81
CA LEU A 197 4.40 2.89 -5.91
C LEU A 197 5.77 3.27 -6.50
N ASN A 198 6.05 4.57 -6.68
CA ASN A 198 7.18 4.99 -7.51
C ASN A 198 8.46 5.24 -6.71
N VAL A 199 8.34 5.82 -5.50
CA VAL A 199 9.47 6.29 -4.69
C VAL A 199 9.28 6.03 -3.20
N GLY A 200 8.49 5.02 -2.85
CA GLY A 200 8.12 4.69 -1.47
C GLY A 200 8.04 3.20 -1.23
N CYS A 201 6.87 2.70 -0.83
CA CYS A 201 6.64 1.33 -0.41
C CYS A 201 7.24 0.28 -1.36
N ILE A 202 6.75 0.22 -2.60
CA ILE A 202 7.08 -0.86 -3.54
C ILE A 202 8.58 -0.96 -3.83
N PRO A 203 9.28 0.12 -4.21
CA PRO A 203 10.70 0.02 -4.48
C PRO A 203 11.52 -0.35 -3.24
N THR A 204 11.17 0.19 -2.06
CA THR A 204 11.84 -0.16 -0.80
C THR A 204 11.66 -1.65 -0.47
N LYS A 205 10.44 -2.19 -0.64
CA LYS A 205 10.15 -3.61 -0.38
C LYS A 205 10.83 -4.52 -1.39
N ALA A 206 10.94 -4.11 -2.66
CA ALA A 206 11.73 -4.83 -3.65
C ALA A 206 13.20 -4.93 -3.23
N MET A 207 13.82 -3.83 -2.74
CA MET A 207 15.20 -3.83 -2.28
C MET A 207 15.41 -4.61 -0.98
N LEU A 208 14.51 -4.50 -0.01
CA LEU A 208 14.54 -5.29 1.23
C LEU A 208 14.47 -6.78 0.95
N LYS A 209 13.66 -7.22 -0.02
CA LYS A 209 13.63 -8.63 -0.42
C LYS A 209 14.97 -9.11 -0.98
N THR A 210 15.71 -8.27 -1.69
CA THR A 210 17.08 -8.61 -2.12
C THR A 210 18.01 -8.80 -0.92
N ALA A 211 17.91 -7.95 0.10
CA ALA A 211 18.68 -8.08 1.34
C ALA A 211 18.34 -9.36 2.11
N GLU A 212 17.06 -9.74 2.15
CA GLU A 212 16.60 -11.00 2.76
C GLU A 212 17.13 -12.23 2.00
N VAL A 213 17.10 -12.21 0.66
CA VAL A 213 17.66 -13.30 -0.16
C VAL A 213 19.17 -13.45 0.07
N LEU A 214 19.91 -12.35 0.21
CA LEU A 214 21.33 -12.42 0.55
C LEU A 214 21.54 -13.10 1.91
N ASP A 215 20.67 -12.86 2.88
CA ASP A 215 20.75 -13.45 4.22
C ASP A 215 20.62 -14.99 4.13
N TYR A 216 19.61 -15.50 3.41
CA TYR A 216 19.47 -16.94 3.14
C TYR A 216 20.68 -17.54 2.44
N VAL A 217 21.23 -16.86 1.43
CA VAL A 217 22.39 -17.34 0.69
C VAL A 217 23.65 -17.33 1.55
N THR A 218 23.77 -16.39 2.48
CA THR A 218 24.94 -16.29 3.39
C THR A 218 24.91 -17.38 4.46
N HIS A 219 23.72 -17.75 4.93
CA HIS A 219 23.51 -18.77 5.96
C HIS A 219 23.06 -20.12 5.40
N PHE A 220 23.22 -20.35 4.10
CA PHE A 220 22.71 -21.56 3.43
C PHE A 220 23.27 -22.87 4.01
N SER A 221 24.48 -22.83 4.60
CA SER A 221 25.10 -23.97 5.29
C SER A 221 24.33 -24.43 6.52
N ASP A 222 23.60 -23.53 7.18
CA ASP A 222 22.77 -23.85 8.35
C ASP A 222 21.59 -24.76 7.96
N TYR A 223 21.25 -24.79 6.67
CA TYR A 223 20.25 -25.67 6.07
C TYR A 223 20.84 -26.98 5.52
N GLY A 224 22.09 -27.30 5.87
CA GLY A 224 22.77 -28.53 5.44
C GLY A 224 23.21 -28.52 3.97
N LEU A 225 23.31 -27.34 3.35
CA LEU A 225 23.80 -27.18 1.99
C LEU A 225 25.32 -26.91 1.99
N GLU A 226 26.05 -27.54 1.09
CA GLU A 226 27.49 -27.35 0.94
C GLU A 226 27.83 -26.68 -0.40
N GLY A 227 28.76 -25.73 -0.38
CA GLY A 227 29.19 -25.00 -1.57
C GLY A 227 30.11 -23.83 -1.26
N LYS A 228 30.67 -23.21 -2.30
CA LYS A 228 31.37 -21.92 -2.17
C LYS A 228 30.41 -20.80 -2.53
N THR A 229 30.25 -19.81 -1.65
CA THR A 229 29.43 -18.62 -1.89
C THR A 229 30.29 -17.37 -1.88
N ASP A 230 30.49 -16.76 -3.04
CA ASP A 230 30.95 -15.37 -3.18
C ASP A 230 29.81 -14.55 -3.79
N VAL A 231 28.69 -14.48 -3.06
CA VAL A 231 27.50 -13.75 -3.48
C VAL A 231 27.47 -12.42 -2.74
N LYS A 232 27.35 -11.33 -3.50
CA LYS A 232 27.21 -9.97 -2.99
C LYS A 232 26.13 -9.24 -3.77
N ILE A 233 25.53 -8.23 -3.16
CA ILE A 233 24.57 -7.37 -3.86
C ILE A 233 25.28 -6.62 -4.99
N SER A 234 24.77 -6.78 -6.20
CA SER A 234 25.03 -5.84 -7.30
C SER A 234 24.05 -4.70 -7.17
N TRP A 235 24.54 -3.52 -6.77
CA TRP A 235 23.72 -2.32 -6.58
C TRP A 235 22.94 -1.96 -7.86
N GLU A 236 23.63 -1.98 -9.01
CA GLU A 236 23.04 -1.75 -10.32
C GLU A 236 21.89 -2.73 -10.64
N LYS A 237 22.12 -4.05 -10.54
CA LYS A 237 21.08 -5.05 -10.84
C LYS A 237 19.91 -5.00 -9.85
N MET A 238 20.18 -4.63 -8.60
CA MET A 238 19.13 -4.42 -7.60
C MET A 238 18.23 -3.23 -8.00
N HIS A 239 18.82 -2.14 -8.50
CA HIS A 239 18.07 -1.00 -9.05
C HIS A 239 17.29 -1.37 -10.32
N GLN A 240 17.86 -2.17 -11.21
CA GLN A 240 17.16 -2.66 -12.41
C GLN A 240 15.91 -3.46 -12.03
N ARG A 241 16.05 -4.46 -11.15
CA ARG A 241 14.91 -5.26 -10.65
C ARG A 241 13.85 -4.38 -9.96
N LYS A 242 14.27 -3.42 -9.13
CA LYS A 242 13.36 -2.45 -8.50
C LYS A 242 12.54 -1.72 -9.58
N THR A 243 13.20 -1.17 -10.59
CA THR A 243 12.55 -0.43 -11.67
C THR A 243 11.57 -1.29 -12.48
N GLU A 244 11.93 -2.55 -12.77
CA GLU A 244 11.02 -3.50 -13.45
C GLU A 244 9.72 -3.73 -12.66
N VAL A 245 9.84 -3.96 -11.33
CA VAL A 245 8.69 -4.14 -10.44
C VAL A 245 7.80 -2.89 -10.43
N VAL A 246 8.40 -1.70 -10.32
CA VAL A 246 7.67 -0.42 -10.35
C VAL A 246 6.95 -0.24 -11.67
N ASN A 247 7.64 -0.41 -12.81
CA ASN A 247 7.06 -0.23 -14.15
C ASN A 247 5.88 -1.16 -14.40
N LYS A 248 5.98 -2.44 -14.00
CA LYS A 248 4.89 -3.40 -14.13
C LYS A 248 3.64 -2.93 -13.38
N LEU A 249 3.80 -2.51 -12.14
CA LEU A 249 2.70 -2.06 -11.29
C LEU A 249 2.12 -0.70 -11.74
N VAL A 250 2.95 0.21 -12.25
CA VAL A 250 2.50 1.48 -12.85
C VAL A 250 1.62 1.19 -14.08
N GLY A 251 2.00 0.22 -14.91
CA GLY A 251 1.17 -0.27 -16.02
C GLY A 251 -0.20 -0.77 -15.54
N GLY A 252 -0.22 -1.56 -14.46
CA GLY A 252 -1.45 -2.04 -13.83
C GLY A 252 -2.36 -0.92 -13.33
N VAL A 253 -1.81 0.10 -12.66
CA VAL A 253 -2.59 1.27 -12.20
C VAL A 253 -3.25 2.01 -13.37
N LYS A 254 -2.51 2.24 -14.46
CA LYS A 254 -3.05 2.87 -15.66
C LYS A 254 -4.17 2.02 -16.29
N ALA A 255 -4.00 0.69 -16.33
CA ALA A 255 -5.02 -0.22 -16.82
C ALA A 255 -6.30 -0.19 -15.96
N ILE A 256 -6.17 -0.14 -14.63
CA ILE A 256 -7.30 -0.01 -13.71
C ILE A 256 -8.11 1.26 -14.00
N VAL A 257 -7.44 2.42 -14.08
CA VAL A 257 -8.09 3.72 -14.35
C VAL A 257 -8.77 3.70 -15.72
N LYS A 258 -8.11 3.16 -16.75
CA LYS A 258 -8.66 3.01 -18.10
C LYS A 258 -9.90 2.11 -18.11
N SER A 259 -9.86 0.97 -17.40
CA SER A 259 -10.98 0.02 -17.33
C SER A 259 -12.24 0.63 -16.70
N ALA A 260 -12.06 1.60 -15.79
CA ALA A 260 -13.13 2.35 -15.17
C ALA A 260 -13.65 3.53 -16.03
N ARG A 261 -13.14 3.70 -17.26
CA ARG A 261 -13.51 4.78 -18.19
C ARG A 261 -13.29 6.20 -17.63
N ALA A 262 -12.36 6.34 -16.68
CA ALA A 262 -11.99 7.65 -16.16
C ALA A 262 -11.06 8.39 -17.13
N THR A 263 -11.41 9.63 -17.46
CA THR A 263 -10.53 10.51 -18.24
C THR A 263 -9.27 10.80 -17.42
N SER A 264 -8.10 10.68 -18.05
CA SER A 264 -6.81 10.86 -17.38
C SER A 264 -6.05 12.01 -18.01
N ILE A 265 -5.54 12.93 -17.20
CA ILE A 265 -4.66 14.02 -17.64
C ILE A 265 -3.34 13.92 -16.88
N PHE A 266 -2.24 13.91 -17.61
CA PHE A 266 -0.92 14.06 -17.02
C PHE A 266 -0.53 15.53 -17.06
N GLY A 267 -0.57 16.20 -15.90
CA GLY A 267 -0.32 17.62 -15.77
C GLY A 267 -0.54 18.11 -14.33
N GLU A 268 -0.10 19.33 -14.03
CA GLU A 268 -0.29 19.92 -12.70
C GLU A 268 -1.62 20.67 -12.62
N ALA A 269 -2.48 20.24 -11.69
CA ALA A 269 -3.72 20.92 -11.37
C ALA A 269 -3.45 22.18 -10.55
N LYS A 270 -3.95 23.32 -11.02
CA LYS A 270 -3.99 24.59 -10.28
C LYS A 270 -5.42 24.87 -9.84
N PHE A 271 -5.62 25.07 -8.54
CA PHE A 271 -6.93 25.40 -8.00
C PHE A 271 -7.33 26.82 -8.39
N LEU A 272 -8.46 26.97 -9.08
CA LEU A 272 -9.06 28.27 -9.42
C LEU A 272 -10.21 28.62 -8.47
N GLY A 273 -10.95 27.59 -8.07
CA GLY A 273 -12.00 27.58 -7.07
C GLY A 273 -12.06 26.23 -6.35
N ALA A 274 -13.02 26.04 -5.46
CA ALA A 274 -13.17 24.80 -4.70
C ALA A 274 -13.59 23.62 -5.58
N HIS A 275 -14.27 23.90 -6.70
CA HIS A 275 -14.76 22.91 -7.67
C HIS A 275 -14.11 23.03 -9.04
N GLU A 276 -13.19 23.99 -9.22
CA GLU A 276 -12.57 24.29 -10.51
C GLU A 276 -11.05 24.22 -10.44
N ILE A 277 -10.49 23.45 -11.37
CA ILE A 277 -9.05 23.36 -11.57
C ILE A 277 -8.68 23.76 -13.00
N SER A 278 -7.48 24.30 -13.17
CA SER A 278 -6.84 24.44 -14.47
C SER A 278 -5.72 23.42 -14.63
N VAL A 279 -5.67 22.78 -15.80
CA VAL A 279 -4.57 21.92 -16.23
C VAL A 279 -4.27 22.27 -17.69
N GLU A 280 -3.02 22.62 -18.00
CA GLU A 280 -2.59 23.03 -19.35
C GLU A 280 -3.52 24.09 -19.98
N ASP A 281 -3.82 25.15 -19.21
CA ASP A 281 -4.67 26.29 -19.62
C ASP A 281 -6.14 25.96 -19.96
N LYS A 282 -6.57 24.70 -19.77
CA LYS A 282 -7.98 24.30 -19.81
C LYS A 282 -8.58 24.29 -18.41
N VAL A 283 -9.83 24.69 -18.29
CA VAL A 283 -10.55 24.73 -17.01
C VAL A 283 -11.57 23.59 -16.92
N TYR A 284 -11.45 22.81 -15.85
CA TYR A 284 -12.31 21.68 -15.55
C TYR A 284 -13.11 21.95 -14.28
N ARG A 285 -14.41 21.63 -14.28
CA ARG A 285 -15.28 21.72 -13.10
C ARG A 285 -15.81 20.36 -12.68
N GLY A 286 -15.77 20.07 -11.39
CA GLY A 286 -16.30 18.84 -10.81
C GLY A 286 -17.48 19.13 -9.89
N LYS A 287 -18.58 18.35 -9.99
CA LYS A 287 -19.63 18.38 -8.96
C LYS A 287 -19.05 17.96 -7.60
N ASN A 288 -18.20 16.94 -7.61
CA ASN A 288 -17.41 16.51 -6.47
C ASN A 288 -15.92 16.57 -6.77
N ILE A 289 -15.12 16.96 -5.79
CA ILE A 289 -13.66 16.96 -5.86
C ILE A 289 -13.10 16.02 -4.79
N ILE A 290 -12.23 15.10 -5.19
CA ILE A 290 -11.45 14.26 -4.27
C ILE A 290 -10.00 14.71 -4.30
N LEU A 291 -9.55 15.35 -3.22
CA LEU A 291 -8.19 15.80 -3.02
C LEU A 291 -7.32 14.63 -2.54
N ALA A 292 -6.46 14.12 -3.43
CA ALA A 292 -5.57 12.98 -3.21
C ALA A 292 -4.10 13.33 -3.50
N THR A 293 -3.70 14.58 -3.24
CA THR A 293 -2.36 15.13 -3.53
C THR A 293 -1.24 14.56 -2.65
N GLY A 294 -1.59 13.77 -1.64
CA GLY A 294 -0.66 13.00 -0.82
C GLY A 294 0.23 13.87 0.08
N SER A 295 1.47 13.41 0.26
CA SER A 295 2.49 14.05 1.10
C SER A 295 3.84 14.08 0.40
N ARG A 296 4.79 14.80 0.99
CA ARG A 296 6.22 14.80 0.62
C ARG A 296 7.11 14.62 1.83
N ASP A 297 8.38 14.34 1.59
CA ASP A 297 9.39 14.23 2.63
C ASP A 297 9.57 15.55 3.40
N ARG A 298 9.56 15.48 4.73
CA ARG A 298 9.88 16.64 5.56
C ARG A 298 11.39 16.89 5.50
N LYS A 299 11.78 18.10 5.12
CA LYS A 299 13.18 18.55 5.15
C LYS A 299 13.53 19.20 6.48
N LEU A 300 14.76 19.00 6.93
CA LEU A 300 15.37 19.81 7.98
C LEU A 300 15.83 21.15 7.40
N ASN A 301 15.37 22.24 8.01
CA ASN A 301 15.70 23.62 7.61
C ASN A 301 16.68 24.26 8.62
N LEU A 302 17.78 23.56 8.87
CA LEU A 302 18.87 24.02 9.75
C LEU A 302 20.00 24.67 8.95
N PRO A 303 20.90 25.46 9.56
CA PRO A 303 22.02 26.07 8.85
C PRO A 303 22.81 25.05 8.02
N GLY A 304 23.07 25.40 6.75
CA GLY A 304 23.79 24.57 5.78
C GLY A 304 22.97 23.49 5.06
N PHE A 305 21.80 23.09 5.57
CA PHE A 305 21.04 21.99 4.98
C PHE A 305 20.55 22.28 3.56
N GLU A 306 20.13 23.51 3.28
CA GLU A 306 19.68 23.89 1.93
C GLU A 306 20.78 23.66 0.87
N GLN A 307 22.01 24.05 1.19
CA GLN A 307 23.18 23.82 0.33
C GLN A 307 23.47 22.33 0.18
N GLY A 308 23.30 21.55 1.26
CA GLY A 308 23.45 20.09 1.24
C GLY A 308 22.41 19.38 0.36
N TYR A 309 21.16 19.84 0.34
CA TYR A 309 20.15 19.30 -0.59
C TYR A 309 20.47 19.69 -2.04
N GLN A 310 20.85 20.94 -2.28
CA GLN A 310 21.18 21.44 -3.62
C GLN A 310 22.39 20.74 -4.23
N SER A 311 23.38 20.36 -3.42
CA SER A 311 24.56 19.61 -3.88
C SER A 311 24.32 18.12 -4.08
N GLY A 312 23.17 17.60 -3.63
CA GLY A 312 22.88 16.15 -3.63
C GLY A 312 23.68 15.37 -2.59
N LYS A 313 24.31 16.05 -1.61
CA LYS A 313 24.95 15.39 -0.45
C LYS A 313 23.89 14.94 0.57
N ILE A 314 22.90 15.78 0.81
CA ILE A 314 21.76 15.48 1.68
C ILE A 314 20.58 15.07 0.79
N LEU A 315 20.02 13.91 1.09
CA LEU A 315 18.95 13.25 0.37
C LEU A 315 17.70 13.19 1.25
N THR A 316 16.53 13.14 0.62
CA THR A 316 15.31 12.60 1.23
C THR A 316 15.11 11.15 0.79
N SER A 317 14.01 10.50 1.21
CA SER A 317 13.73 9.13 0.76
C SER A 317 13.51 9.04 -0.75
N LYS A 318 12.97 10.11 -1.37
CA LYS A 318 12.75 10.19 -2.82
C LYS A 318 14.04 10.08 -3.63
N GLU A 319 15.12 10.74 -3.20
CA GLU A 319 16.41 10.63 -3.87
C GLU A 319 17.13 9.34 -3.45
N ALA A 320 17.07 8.95 -2.18
CA ALA A 320 17.78 7.78 -1.67
C ALA A 320 17.34 6.46 -2.34
N ILE A 321 16.04 6.28 -2.61
CA ILE A 321 15.55 5.07 -3.29
C ILE A 321 15.98 4.97 -4.77
N ASN A 322 16.43 6.10 -5.33
CA ASN A 322 16.91 6.24 -6.70
C ASN A 322 18.41 6.55 -6.76
N LEU A 323 19.15 6.35 -5.66
CA LEU A 323 20.58 6.57 -5.60
C LEU A 323 21.32 5.45 -6.34
N GLU A 324 21.54 5.60 -7.64
CA GLU A 324 22.26 4.60 -8.47
C GLU A 324 23.78 4.61 -8.24
N GLU A 325 24.31 5.74 -7.75
CA GLU A 325 25.71 5.88 -7.37
C GLU A 325 26.06 4.93 -6.22
N LYS A 326 27.12 4.13 -6.40
CA LYS A 326 27.65 3.30 -5.31
C LYS A 326 28.37 4.16 -4.29
N ILE A 327 27.93 4.08 -3.03
CA ILE A 327 28.53 4.77 -1.89
C ILE A 327 29.20 3.79 -0.94
N SER A 328 30.11 4.29 -0.10
CA SER A 328 30.81 3.52 0.94
C SER A 328 30.26 3.82 2.35
N SER A 329 29.66 4.99 2.57
CA SER A 329 29.10 5.38 3.87
C SER A 329 27.85 6.27 3.76
N ILE A 330 26.92 6.10 4.72
CA ILE A 330 25.71 6.92 4.83
C ILE A 330 25.39 7.25 6.30
N VAL A 331 24.97 8.50 6.54
CA VAL A 331 24.37 8.93 7.81
C VAL A 331 22.87 9.11 7.60
N ILE A 332 22.05 8.47 8.44
CA ILE A 332 20.58 8.58 8.41
C ILE A 332 20.14 9.41 9.62
N ILE A 333 19.48 10.53 9.37
CA ILE A 333 18.89 11.39 10.41
C ILE A 333 17.43 11.02 10.57
N GLY A 334 17.08 10.47 11.72
CA GLY A 334 15.74 10.00 12.07
C GLY A 334 15.65 8.47 12.12
N GLY A 335 15.29 7.96 13.29
CA GLY A 335 15.12 6.52 13.58
C GLY A 335 13.70 6.00 13.35
N GLY A 336 12.94 6.59 12.43
CA GLY A 336 11.59 6.15 12.06
C GLY A 336 11.59 4.97 11.08
N VAL A 337 10.39 4.53 10.68
CA VAL A 337 10.18 3.36 9.78
C VAL A 337 11.05 3.44 8.52
N ILE A 338 10.98 4.56 7.80
CA ILE A 338 11.73 4.77 6.55
C ILE A 338 13.24 4.68 6.81
N GLY A 339 13.75 5.38 7.82
CA GLY A 339 15.18 5.38 8.15
C GLY A 339 15.70 3.99 8.52
N VAL A 340 14.92 3.22 9.28
CA VAL A 340 15.24 1.84 9.69
C VAL A 340 15.24 0.88 8.50
N GLU A 341 14.25 0.97 7.60
CA GLU A 341 14.22 0.16 6.38
C GLU A 341 15.42 0.47 5.46
N PHE A 342 15.75 1.75 5.26
CA PHE A 342 16.95 2.13 4.49
C PHE A 342 18.25 1.67 5.13
N ALA A 343 18.36 1.74 6.46
CA ALA A 343 19.54 1.24 7.16
C ALA A 343 19.80 -0.23 6.84
N GLN A 344 18.74 -1.05 6.81
CA GLN A 344 18.85 -2.47 6.48
C GLN A 344 19.24 -2.72 5.01
N ILE A 345 18.72 -1.93 4.07
CA ILE A 345 19.10 -1.99 2.65
C ILE A 345 20.59 -1.66 2.48
N PHE A 346 21.02 -0.53 3.04
CA PHE A 346 22.39 -0.04 2.86
C PHE A 346 23.42 -0.95 3.53
N VAL A 347 23.14 -1.42 4.75
CA VAL A 347 24.08 -2.32 5.45
C VAL A 347 24.20 -3.67 4.73
N ALA A 348 23.10 -4.21 4.19
CA ALA A 348 23.14 -5.43 3.38
C ALA A 348 23.94 -5.25 2.08
N ALA A 349 23.92 -4.04 1.50
CA ALA A 349 24.75 -3.68 0.35
C ALA A 349 26.23 -3.44 0.70
N GLY A 350 26.63 -3.59 1.97
CA GLY A 350 28.01 -3.40 2.45
C GLY A 350 28.38 -1.93 2.71
N VAL A 351 27.40 -1.04 2.84
CA VAL A 351 27.63 0.39 3.15
C VAL A 351 27.76 0.57 4.65
N LYS A 352 28.70 1.41 5.10
CA LYS A 352 28.80 1.82 6.51
C LYS A 352 27.63 2.74 6.87
N VAL A 353 26.73 2.28 7.74
CA VAL A 353 25.53 3.03 8.14
C VAL A 353 25.67 3.58 9.56
N THR A 354 25.31 4.86 9.75
CA THR A 354 25.06 5.43 11.09
C THR A 354 23.68 6.06 11.15
N ILE A 355 22.87 5.73 12.15
CA ILE A 355 21.59 6.38 12.44
C ILE A 355 21.79 7.39 13.57
N LEU A 356 21.40 8.65 13.33
CA LEU A 356 21.28 9.70 14.34
C LEU A 356 19.79 9.88 14.68
N GLN A 357 19.42 9.58 15.92
CA GLN A 357 18.04 9.65 16.40
C GLN A 357 17.98 10.57 17.62
N ASN A 358 17.09 11.57 17.58
CA ASN A 358 16.95 12.55 18.66
C ASN A 358 16.14 12.01 19.85
N LEU A 359 15.51 10.84 19.72
CA LEU A 359 14.75 10.17 20.77
C LEU A 359 15.58 9.05 21.45
N PRO A 360 15.15 8.58 22.63
CA PRO A 360 15.85 7.52 23.37
C PRO A 360 15.76 6.12 22.75
N ARG A 361 15.04 5.95 21.63
CA ARG A 361 14.88 4.65 20.94
C ARG A 361 14.55 4.84 19.45
N LEU A 362 14.87 3.82 18.65
CA LEU A 362 14.36 3.68 17.28
C LEU A 362 12.87 3.29 17.31
N LEU A 363 12.15 3.61 16.23
CA LEU A 363 10.72 3.31 16.07
C LEU A 363 9.90 3.71 17.31
N ALA A 364 10.13 4.91 17.83
CA ALA A 364 9.70 5.29 19.17
C ALA A 364 8.18 5.24 19.43
N ASN A 365 7.36 5.20 18.37
CA ASN A 365 5.91 5.09 18.43
C ASN A 365 5.41 3.63 18.56
N LEU A 366 6.29 2.63 18.46
CA LEU A 366 5.95 1.22 18.62
C LEU A 366 6.17 0.74 20.07
N ASP A 367 5.74 -0.50 20.34
CA ASP A 367 6.01 -1.19 21.61
C ASP A 367 7.50 -1.21 21.94
N GLY A 368 7.84 -0.95 23.21
CA GLY A 368 9.22 -0.80 23.65
C GLY A 368 10.09 -2.04 23.44
N GLU A 369 9.53 -3.25 23.56
CA GLU A 369 10.29 -4.48 23.35
C GLU A 369 10.62 -4.68 21.87
N ILE A 370 9.71 -4.31 20.97
CA ILE A 370 9.94 -4.35 19.52
C ILE A 370 11.09 -3.40 19.15
N SER A 371 11.08 -2.17 19.66
CA SER A 371 12.16 -1.19 19.43
C SER A 371 13.53 -1.71 19.88
N GLN A 372 13.58 -2.41 21.01
CA GLN A 372 14.82 -3.00 21.53
C GLN A 372 15.36 -4.12 20.63
N ILE A 373 14.48 -5.05 20.22
CA ILE A 373 14.86 -6.17 19.36
C ILE A 373 15.38 -5.68 18.01
N ILE A 374 14.68 -4.75 17.36
CA ILE A 374 15.12 -4.25 16.04
C ILE A 374 16.41 -3.44 16.13
N THR A 375 16.60 -2.68 17.21
CA THR A 375 17.85 -1.93 17.42
C THR A 375 19.01 -2.92 17.58
N LYS A 376 18.84 -3.97 18.39
CA LYS A 376 19.85 -5.03 18.52
C LYS A 376 20.14 -5.71 17.18
N ASN A 377 19.11 -6.07 16.42
CA ASN A 377 19.26 -6.70 15.10
C ASN A 377 20.09 -5.82 14.14
N LEU A 378 19.79 -4.52 14.07
CA LEU A 378 20.55 -3.59 13.23
C LEU A 378 22.01 -3.44 13.70
N THR A 379 22.24 -3.33 15.02
CA THR A 379 23.60 -3.20 15.55
C THR A 379 24.44 -4.45 15.34
N ASP A 380 23.84 -5.65 15.48
CA ASP A 380 24.53 -6.92 15.22
C ASP A 380 24.94 -7.05 13.75
N ARG A 381 24.19 -6.42 12.84
CA ARG A 381 24.49 -6.33 11.40
C ARG A 381 25.48 -5.19 11.05
N GLY A 382 26.00 -4.47 12.04
CA GLY A 382 27.02 -3.44 11.86
C GLY A 382 26.50 -2.01 11.66
N VAL A 383 25.20 -1.75 11.87
CA VAL A 383 24.66 -0.38 11.89
C VAL A 383 25.06 0.31 13.19
N ASN A 384 25.70 1.47 13.09
CA ASN A 384 25.96 2.31 14.27
C ASN A 384 24.70 3.13 14.62
N VAL A 385 24.22 3.04 15.85
CA VAL A 385 23.01 3.74 16.29
C VAL A 385 23.37 4.73 17.40
N VAL A 386 23.14 6.02 17.14
CA VAL A 386 23.35 7.10 18.10
C VAL A 386 21.99 7.67 18.49
N LEU A 387 21.60 7.44 19.73
CA LEU A 387 20.33 7.89 20.30
C LEU A 387 20.53 9.22 21.05
N ASN A 388 19.45 9.95 21.30
CA ASN A 388 19.46 11.28 21.94
C ASN A 388 20.40 12.30 21.25
N SER A 389 20.61 12.16 19.94
CA SER A 389 21.45 13.07 19.17
C SER A 389 20.61 14.21 18.55
N ASN A 390 20.92 15.46 18.89
CA ASN A 390 20.23 16.63 18.36
C ASN A 390 21.04 17.28 17.23
N ILE A 391 20.47 17.33 16.03
CA ILE A 391 21.14 17.94 14.88
C ILE A 391 21.16 19.47 15.01
N ILE A 392 22.34 20.08 14.79
CA ILE A 392 22.54 21.54 14.89
C ILE A 392 22.65 22.17 13.50
N SER A 393 23.55 21.65 12.66
CA SER A 393 23.88 22.25 11.36
C SER A 393 24.56 21.24 10.44
N TYR A 394 24.71 21.62 9.17
CA TYR A 394 25.57 20.97 8.20
C TYR A 394 26.70 21.92 7.81
N GLU A 395 27.94 21.52 8.07
CA GLU A 395 29.14 22.35 7.87
C GLU A 395 30.28 21.47 7.33
N ASN A 396 31.02 21.96 6.33
CA ASN A 396 32.19 21.27 5.77
C ASN A 396 31.93 19.78 5.46
N ASP A 397 30.87 19.50 4.70
CA ASP A 397 30.43 18.15 4.34
C ASP A 397 30.17 17.19 5.50
N SER A 398 29.84 17.74 6.67
CA SER A 398 29.61 16.99 7.90
C SER A 398 28.35 17.46 8.62
N ILE A 399 27.69 16.52 9.28
CA ILE A 399 26.62 16.80 10.22
C ILE A 399 27.22 17.17 11.57
N ILE A 400 26.83 18.33 12.07
CA ILE A 400 27.09 18.77 13.42
C ILE A 400 25.89 18.41 14.28
N TYR A 401 26.13 17.71 15.38
CA TYR A 401 25.09 17.33 16.33
C TYR A 401 25.57 17.45 17.77
N GLU A 402 24.63 17.58 18.69
CA GLU A 402 24.85 17.51 20.12
C GLU A 402 24.52 16.12 20.64
N LEU A 403 25.39 15.58 21.49
CA LEU A 403 25.16 14.38 22.27
C LEU A 403 25.71 14.62 23.68
N ASP A 404 24.88 14.38 24.70
CA ASP A 404 25.23 14.59 26.12
C ASP A 404 25.80 15.99 26.41
N GLY A 405 25.22 17.03 25.79
CA GLY A 405 25.66 18.42 25.91
C GLY A 405 27.02 18.73 25.25
N LYS A 406 27.57 17.80 24.45
CA LYS A 406 28.82 17.99 23.71
C LYS A 406 28.56 18.03 22.22
N ARG A 407 29.16 19.01 21.54
CA ARG A 407 29.17 19.11 20.08
C ARG A 407 30.04 18.00 19.48
N GLN A 408 29.49 17.28 18.53
CA GLN A 408 30.10 16.19 17.77
C GLN A 408 29.97 16.49 16.27
N GLN A 409 30.77 15.80 15.47
CA GLN A 409 30.77 15.91 14.01
C GLN A 409 30.89 14.53 13.38
N ILE A 410 30.13 14.30 12.30
CA ILE A 410 30.22 13.08 11.49
C ILE A 410 30.06 13.40 10.00
N SER A 411 30.90 12.78 9.17
CA SER A 411 30.82 12.87 7.72
C SER A 411 30.53 11.49 7.11
N ALA A 412 29.94 11.49 5.92
CA ALA A 412 29.66 10.30 5.11
C ALA A 412 29.55 10.70 3.63
N ASP A 413 29.49 9.72 2.73
CA ASP A 413 29.35 9.99 1.29
C ASP A 413 28.01 10.65 0.99
N LYS A 414 26.93 10.18 1.64
CA LYS A 414 25.59 10.79 1.59
C LYS A 414 24.99 10.88 2.99
N ILE A 415 24.02 11.78 3.14
CA ILE A 415 23.21 11.93 4.35
C ILE A 415 21.74 11.76 3.94
N LEU A 416 20.99 10.88 4.60
CA LEU A 416 19.55 10.72 4.39
C LEU A 416 18.79 11.37 5.54
N VAL A 417 17.93 12.33 5.22
CA VAL A 417 16.98 12.92 6.18
C VAL A 417 15.66 12.15 6.11
N SER A 418 15.28 11.51 7.22
CA SER A 418 14.09 10.66 7.36
C SER A 418 13.31 11.00 8.64
N ILE A 419 12.84 12.25 8.73
CA ILE A 419 12.20 12.82 9.93
C ILE A 419 10.67 12.94 9.80
N GLY A 420 10.07 12.11 8.96
CA GLY A 420 8.64 12.11 8.67
C GLY A 420 8.27 12.84 7.37
N ARG A 421 6.97 13.06 7.19
CA ARG A 421 6.37 13.58 5.96
C ARG A 421 5.44 14.74 6.27
N GLU A 422 5.11 15.53 5.25
CA GLU A 422 4.18 16.66 5.35
C GLU A 422 3.14 16.63 4.22
N PRO A 423 1.87 17.00 4.49
CA PRO A 423 0.81 17.03 3.48
C PRO A 423 1.10 18.01 2.33
N ASN A 424 0.66 17.67 1.11
CA ASN A 424 0.72 18.55 -0.06
C ASN A 424 -0.56 19.39 -0.19
N SER A 425 -0.70 20.40 0.67
CA SER A 425 -1.93 21.20 0.82
C SER A 425 -1.86 22.58 0.15
N GLU A 426 -0.85 22.85 -0.67
CA GLU A 426 -0.63 24.16 -1.29
C GLU A 426 -1.85 24.63 -2.10
N GLY A 427 -2.23 25.90 -1.93
CA GLY A 427 -3.37 26.53 -2.64
C GLY A 427 -4.77 26.17 -2.11
N LEU A 428 -4.91 25.12 -1.28
CA LEU A 428 -6.22 24.67 -0.79
C LEU A 428 -6.92 25.70 0.12
N SER A 429 -6.16 26.37 0.99
CA SER A 429 -6.71 27.43 1.84
C SER A 429 -7.21 28.64 1.05
N GLU A 430 -6.59 28.94 -0.09
CA GLU A 430 -6.98 30.05 -0.97
C GLU A 430 -8.31 29.81 -1.69
N VAL A 431 -8.72 28.54 -1.78
CA VAL A 431 -10.03 28.15 -2.31
C VAL A 431 -11.06 27.79 -1.22
N GLY A 432 -10.73 28.02 0.05
CA GLY A 432 -11.66 27.92 1.18
C GLY A 432 -11.65 26.58 1.92
N VAL A 433 -10.71 25.69 1.64
CA VAL A 433 -10.56 24.42 2.38
C VAL A 433 -9.79 24.67 3.69
N GLU A 434 -10.35 24.22 4.80
CA GLU A 434 -9.75 24.36 6.13
C GLU A 434 -8.58 23.40 6.36
N LEU A 435 -7.49 23.96 6.89
CA LEU A 435 -6.27 23.24 7.24
C LEU A 435 -6.01 23.34 8.75
N ASP A 436 -5.43 22.29 9.34
CA ASP A 436 -4.95 22.32 10.72
C ASP A 436 -3.60 23.06 10.86
N ALA A 437 -3.08 23.15 12.09
CA ALA A 437 -1.78 23.77 12.37
C ALA A 437 -0.58 23.08 11.69
N ARG A 438 -0.75 21.83 11.24
CA ARG A 438 0.25 21.04 10.50
C ARG A 438 0.02 21.09 8.99
N LYS A 439 -0.92 21.93 8.54
CA LYS A 439 -1.35 22.08 7.13
C LYS A 439 -2.04 20.84 6.56
N SER A 440 -2.55 19.95 7.41
CA SER A 440 -3.36 18.81 6.98
C SER A 440 -4.79 19.27 6.72
N VAL A 441 -5.46 18.72 5.71
CA VAL A 441 -6.88 19.02 5.45
C VAL A 441 -7.75 18.39 6.52
N ILE A 442 -8.60 19.20 7.14
CA ILE A 442 -9.53 18.73 8.17
C ILE A 442 -10.69 17.99 7.48
N VAL A 443 -10.94 16.75 7.90
CA VAL A 443 -12.05 15.93 7.38
C VAL A 443 -12.81 15.18 8.44
N ASP A 444 -14.10 14.95 8.21
CA ASP A 444 -14.95 14.11 9.06
C ASP A 444 -14.72 12.59 8.84
N ASP A 445 -15.58 11.75 9.40
CA ASP A 445 -15.52 10.29 9.29
C ASP A 445 -15.97 9.76 7.91
N GLN A 446 -16.48 10.63 7.04
CA GLN A 446 -16.87 10.34 5.65
C GLN A 446 -15.90 10.99 4.64
N CYS A 447 -14.72 11.43 5.11
CA CYS A 447 -13.69 12.12 4.32
C CYS A 447 -14.13 13.46 3.72
N ARG A 448 -15.22 14.06 4.18
CA ARG A 448 -15.70 15.39 3.72
C ARG A 448 -14.88 16.50 4.36
N THR A 449 -14.59 17.54 3.59
CA THR A 449 -14.02 18.80 4.08
C THR A 449 -15.12 19.73 4.61
N ASN A 450 -14.75 20.97 4.96
CA ASN A 450 -15.73 22.03 5.27
C ASN A 450 -16.51 22.52 4.04
N VAL A 451 -16.00 22.29 2.82
CA VAL A 451 -16.65 22.69 1.57
C VAL A 451 -17.50 21.53 1.03
N ASP A 452 -18.77 21.82 0.72
CA ASP A 452 -19.70 20.83 0.17
C ASP A 452 -19.19 20.24 -1.14
N GLY A 453 -19.38 18.94 -1.35
CA GLY A 453 -18.84 18.21 -2.50
C GLY A 453 -17.31 18.11 -2.58
N VAL A 454 -16.55 18.61 -1.61
CA VAL A 454 -15.08 18.48 -1.58
C VAL A 454 -14.65 17.52 -0.47
N TYR A 455 -13.85 16.53 -0.85
CA TYR A 455 -13.34 15.46 -0.02
C TYR A 455 -11.81 15.48 -0.01
N ALA A 456 -11.18 15.02 1.07
CA ALA A 456 -9.74 14.82 1.12
C ALA A 456 -9.38 13.44 1.68
N ILE A 457 -8.46 12.75 1.01
CA ILE A 457 -8.14 11.35 1.29
C ILE A 457 -6.64 11.11 1.44
N GLY A 458 -6.28 9.95 1.99
CA GLY A 458 -4.90 9.55 2.26
C GLY A 458 -4.12 10.56 3.11
N ASP A 459 -2.82 10.68 2.82
CA ASP A 459 -1.87 11.47 3.60
C ASP A 459 -2.23 12.96 3.72
N LEU A 460 -3.02 13.50 2.79
CA LEU A 460 -3.43 14.90 2.81
C LEU A 460 -4.23 15.25 4.09
N SER A 461 -4.99 14.28 4.61
CA SER A 461 -5.74 14.41 5.87
C SER A 461 -4.89 14.20 7.12
N ALA A 462 -3.68 13.64 6.97
CA ALA A 462 -2.78 13.22 8.05
C ALA A 462 -3.38 12.34 9.16
N LYS A 463 -4.59 11.76 8.99
CA LYS A 463 -5.18 10.81 9.97
C LYS A 463 -4.28 9.61 10.19
N ALA A 464 -3.81 9.01 9.10
CA ALA A 464 -2.71 8.07 9.06
C ALA A 464 -2.08 8.09 7.65
N MET A 465 -0.78 8.36 7.56
CA MET A 465 -0.06 8.46 6.29
C MET A 465 0.37 7.08 5.80
N LEU A 466 -0.62 6.24 5.46
CA LEU A 466 -0.46 4.84 5.07
C LEU A 466 -1.28 4.55 3.79
N ALA A 467 -0.69 3.78 2.87
CA ALA A 467 -1.31 3.49 1.58
C ALA A 467 -2.67 2.77 1.70
N HIS A 468 -2.78 1.80 2.61
CA HIS A 468 -4.03 1.09 2.88
C HIS A 468 -5.10 1.98 3.53
N VAL A 469 -4.71 2.99 4.30
CA VAL A 469 -5.65 4.02 4.77
C VAL A 469 -6.15 4.88 3.62
N ALA A 470 -5.27 5.24 2.68
CA ALA A 470 -5.67 5.96 1.48
C ALA A 470 -6.66 5.14 0.62
N TYR A 471 -6.48 3.82 0.49
CA TYR A 471 -7.46 2.95 -0.17
C TYR A 471 -8.81 2.97 0.56
N ARG A 472 -8.82 2.84 1.89
CA ARG A 472 -10.08 2.89 2.66
C ARG A 472 -10.77 4.25 2.55
N HIS A 473 -10.02 5.35 2.62
CA HIS A 473 -10.56 6.70 2.42
C HIS A 473 -11.19 6.87 1.03
N ALA A 474 -10.60 6.29 -0.02
CA ALA A 474 -11.16 6.32 -1.37
C ALA A 474 -12.55 5.66 -1.43
N VAL A 475 -12.67 4.46 -0.85
CA VAL A 475 -13.96 3.74 -0.78
C VAL A 475 -14.99 4.55 0.01
N VAL A 476 -14.61 5.10 1.17
CA VAL A 476 -15.49 5.94 2.01
C VAL A 476 -15.96 7.19 1.28
N ALA A 477 -15.07 7.91 0.61
CA ALA A 477 -15.40 9.13 -0.13
C ALA A 477 -16.37 8.83 -1.29
N VAL A 478 -16.09 7.81 -2.11
CA VAL A 478 -16.95 7.44 -3.24
C VAL A 478 -18.29 6.86 -2.78
N SER A 479 -18.29 6.07 -1.70
CA SER A 479 -19.51 5.57 -1.04
C SER A 479 -20.39 6.72 -0.55
N THR A 480 -19.78 7.82 -0.07
CA THR A 480 -20.51 9.04 0.32
C THR A 480 -21.06 9.79 -0.90
N ILE A 481 -20.26 9.97 -1.96
CA ILE A 481 -20.70 10.62 -3.22
C ILE A 481 -21.88 9.87 -3.85
N THR A 482 -21.90 8.55 -3.76
CA THR A 482 -22.94 7.69 -4.34
C THR A 482 -24.14 7.45 -3.40
N GLY A 483 -24.17 8.10 -2.23
CA GLY A 483 -25.30 8.05 -1.29
C GLY A 483 -25.40 6.78 -0.44
N LYS A 484 -24.38 5.91 -0.44
CA LYS A 484 -24.32 4.70 0.41
C LYS A 484 -23.90 5.03 1.85
N GLY A 485 -23.00 5.99 2.03
CA GLY A 485 -22.69 6.60 3.33
C GLY A 485 -21.91 5.72 4.31
N GLU A 486 -20.69 5.32 3.95
CA GLU A 486 -19.77 4.62 4.85
C GLU A 486 -18.96 5.55 5.75
N LYS A 487 -18.46 5.00 6.87
CA LYS A 487 -17.57 5.69 7.81
C LYS A 487 -16.19 5.04 7.86
N TYR A 488 -15.19 5.87 8.06
CA TYR A 488 -13.82 5.45 8.36
C TYR A 488 -13.66 5.16 9.87
N ASN A 489 -13.16 3.97 10.18
CA ASN A 489 -12.77 3.56 11.53
C ASN A 489 -11.24 3.64 11.66
N ASP A 490 -10.74 4.44 12.60
CA ASP A 490 -9.32 4.62 12.84
C ASP A 490 -8.73 3.63 13.86
N LYS A 491 -9.59 2.91 14.61
CA LYS A 491 -9.15 2.00 15.67
C LYS A 491 -8.40 0.77 15.17
N THR A 492 -8.69 0.33 13.96
CA THR A 492 -8.23 -0.96 13.41
C THR A 492 -7.20 -0.79 12.29
N VAL A 493 -6.52 0.36 12.24
CA VAL A 493 -5.49 0.64 11.24
C VAL A 493 -4.18 -0.07 11.61
N PRO A 494 -3.74 -1.08 10.85
CA PRO A 494 -2.44 -1.69 11.10
C PRO A 494 -1.30 -0.78 10.61
N ALA A 495 -0.16 -0.88 11.26
CA ALA A 495 1.11 -0.29 10.85
C ALA A 495 2.16 -1.39 10.71
N CYS A 496 2.93 -1.34 9.62
CA CYS A 496 3.90 -2.38 9.27
C CYS A 496 5.28 -1.76 9.01
N VAL A 497 6.32 -2.41 9.51
CA VAL A 497 7.73 -2.14 9.19
C VAL A 497 8.31 -3.40 8.60
N TYR A 498 8.86 -3.28 7.40
CA TYR A 498 9.19 -4.42 6.55
C TYR A 498 10.68 -4.76 6.62
N THR A 499 11.29 -4.48 7.77
CA THR A 499 12.60 -5.01 8.10
C THR A 499 12.57 -6.53 8.12
N HIS A 500 13.74 -7.14 8.23
CA HIS A 500 13.87 -8.55 8.60
C HIS A 500 14.60 -8.62 9.97
N PRO A 501 13.91 -9.02 11.07
CA PRO A 501 12.53 -9.50 11.12
C PRO A 501 11.48 -8.42 10.83
N GLU A 502 10.31 -8.83 10.33
CA GLU A 502 9.17 -7.95 10.08
C GLU A 502 8.53 -7.50 11.40
N ILE A 503 7.85 -6.35 11.37
CA ILE A 503 7.11 -5.81 12.50
C ILE A 503 5.72 -5.41 12.01
N ALA A 504 4.71 -5.73 12.80
CA ALA A 504 3.35 -5.26 12.57
C ALA A 504 2.65 -4.92 13.89
N SER A 505 1.80 -3.91 13.88
CA SER A 505 1.05 -3.49 15.06
C SER A 505 -0.31 -2.92 14.70
N VAL A 506 -1.30 -3.08 15.56
CA VAL A 506 -2.60 -2.42 15.49
C VAL A 506 -3.08 -2.08 16.89
N GLY A 507 -3.84 -1.00 17.05
CA GLY A 507 -4.38 -0.57 18.34
C GLY A 507 -3.33 -0.02 19.32
N LEU A 508 -3.64 -0.11 20.61
CA LEU A 508 -2.87 0.52 21.69
C LEU A 508 -1.62 -0.30 22.06
N THR A 509 -0.52 0.34 22.42
CA THR A 509 0.60 -0.30 23.15
C THR A 509 0.25 -0.51 24.63
N GLU A 510 1.06 -1.30 25.34
CA GLU A 510 0.87 -1.46 26.79
C GLU A 510 0.99 -0.13 27.55
N GLU A 511 1.94 0.72 27.14
CA GLU A 511 2.15 2.05 27.73
C GLU A 511 0.92 2.93 27.49
N GLN A 512 0.41 2.95 26.25
CA GLN A 512 -0.78 3.73 25.90
C GLN A 512 -2.03 3.23 26.62
N ALA A 513 -2.22 1.91 26.73
CA ALA A 513 -3.35 1.32 27.47
C ALA A 513 -3.29 1.68 28.96
N LYS A 514 -2.10 1.67 29.57
CA LYS A 514 -1.89 2.13 30.97
C LYS A 514 -2.18 3.62 31.12
N GLU A 515 -1.65 4.45 30.22
CA GLU A 515 -1.86 5.91 30.24
C GLU A 515 -3.34 6.29 30.07
N GLN A 516 -4.08 5.54 29.26
CA GLN A 516 -5.51 5.74 29.04
C GLN A 516 -6.39 5.10 30.12
N GLY A 517 -5.81 4.40 31.11
CA GLY A 517 -6.50 3.85 32.26
C GLY A 517 -7.29 2.57 31.99
N TYR A 518 -6.94 1.80 30.95
CA TYR A 518 -7.54 0.49 30.69
C TYR A 518 -7.12 -0.53 31.76
N ASP A 519 -8.05 -1.41 32.13
CA ASP A 519 -7.74 -2.62 32.88
C ASP A 519 -7.59 -3.78 31.91
N PHE A 520 -6.36 -4.22 31.67
CA PHE A 520 -6.05 -5.18 30.61
C PHE A 520 -5.17 -6.33 31.09
N VAL A 521 -5.14 -7.40 30.30
CA VAL A 521 -4.15 -8.47 30.37
C VAL A 521 -3.33 -8.52 29.08
N VAL A 522 -2.12 -9.07 29.19
CA VAL A 522 -1.24 -9.27 28.03
C VAL A 522 -1.11 -10.77 27.77
N GLY A 523 -1.44 -11.19 26.56
CA GLY A 523 -1.08 -12.49 26.00
C GLY A 523 0.19 -12.33 25.17
N LYS A 524 1.16 -13.23 25.33
CA LYS A 524 2.40 -13.18 24.56
C LYS A 524 2.89 -14.60 24.28
N ALA A 525 3.25 -14.85 23.03
CA ALA A 525 3.87 -16.09 22.58
C ALA A 525 5.10 -15.79 21.74
N SER A 526 6.12 -16.63 21.84
CA SER A 526 7.37 -16.48 21.09
C SER A 526 7.41 -17.44 19.92
N PHE A 527 7.98 -17.00 18.79
CA PHE A 527 8.27 -17.87 17.65
C PHE A 527 9.26 -19.01 18.00
N ALA A 528 10.01 -18.87 19.10
CA ALA A 528 10.88 -19.93 19.64
C ALA A 528 10.12 -21.18 20.09
N HIS A 529 8.79 -21.12 20.22
CA HIS A 529 7.93 -22.27 20.54
C HIS A 529 7.08 -22.74 19.35
N ILE A 530 7.24 -22.12 18.18
CA ILE A 530 6.44 -22.43 16.98
C ILE A 530 7.24 -23.38 16.10
N GLY A 531 6.75 -24.61 15.94
CA GLY A 531 7.44 -25.66 15.21
C GLY A 531 7.80 -25.26 13.77
N LYS A 532 6.90 -24.56 13.07
CA LYS A 532 7.18 -24.03 11.72
C LYS A 532 8.37 -23.05 11.71
N ALA A 533 8.45 -22.17 12.71
CA ALA A 533 9.48 -21.15 12.81
C ALA A 533 10.85 -21.75 13.13
N ILE A 534 10.89 -22.72 14.05
CA ILE A 534 12.10 -23.50 14.35
C ILE A 534 12.57 -24.26 13.11
N ALA A 535 11.66 -24.95 12.42
CA ALA A 535 11.98 -25.70 11.21
C ALA A 535 12.50 -24.82 10.05
N ALA A 536 12.08 -23.55 10.01
CA ALA A 536 12.53 -22.58 9.02
C ALA A 536 13.83 -21.85 9.41
N GLY A 537 14.34 -22.03 10.63
CA GLY A 537 15.48 -21.26 11.14
C GLY A 537 15.16 -19.80 11.48
N ASP A 538 13.88 -19.40 11.49
CA ASP A 538 13.43 -18.03 11.74
C ASP A 538 12.48 -17.99 12.96
N ALA A 539 13.04 -18.33 14.12
CA ALA A 539 12.29 -18.47 15.38
C ALA A 539 12.41 -17.25 16.30
N HIS A 540 12.86 -16.11 15.77
CA HIS A 540 13.08 -14.89 16.55
C HIS A 540 11.82 -14.04 16.66
N GLY A 541 11.64 -13.43 17.83
CA GLY A 541 10.55 -12.49 18.10
C GLY A 541 9.32 -13.12 18.76
N PHE A 542 8.18 -12.42 18.66
CA PHE A 542 6.95 -12.75 19.37
C PHE A 542 5.70 -12.15 18.72
N ALA A 543 4.54 -12.68 19.10
CA ALA A 543 3.26 -12.00 19.03
C ALA A 543 2.76 -11.62 20.42
N LYS A 544 2.30 -10.38 20.57
CA LYS A 544 1.75 -9.83 21.82
C LYS A 544 0.34 -9.30 21.54
N LEU A 545 -0.62 -9.69 22.38
CA LEU A 545 -2.01 -9.22 22.37
C LEU A 545 -2.31 -8.50 23.68
N ILE A 546 -2.93 -7.34 23.59
CA ILE A 546 -3.38 -6.52 24.71
C ILE A 546 -4.90 -6.60 24.72
N VAL A 547 -5.45 -7.12 25.81
CA VAL A 547 -6.84 -7.53 25.90
C VAL A 547 -7.50 -6.87 27.10
N ASP A 548 -8.59 -6.15 26.86
CA ASP A 548 -9.40 -5.55 27.93
C ASP A 548 -10.02 -6.64 28.81
N LYS A 549 -10.00 -6.45 30.14
CA LYS A 549 -10.50 -7.45 31.09
C LYS A 549 -12.02 -7.52 31.18
N LYS A 550 -12.73 -6.46 30.82
CA LYS A 550 -14.17 -6.36 31.04
C LYS A 550 -14.92 -7.25 30.06
N TYR A 551 -14.51 -7.24 28.79
CA TYR A 551 -15.19 -7.96 27.72
C TYR A 551 -14.30 -8.96 26.98
N GLY A 552 -12.99 -8.97 27.23
CA GLY A 552 -12.06 -9.80 26.48
C GLY A 552 -11.77 -9.27 25.07
N GLU A 553 -12.07 -8.01 24.79
CA GLU A 553 -11.81 -7.34 23.51
C GLU A 553 -10.31 -7.14 23.30
N ILE A 554 -9.85 -7.37 22.07
CA ILE A 554 -8.47 -7.05 21.67
C ILE A 554 -8.39 -5.55 21.45
N ILE A 555 -7.63 -4.85 22.29
CA ILE A 555 -7.43 -3.39 22.20
C ILE A 555 -6.07 -3.03 21.57
N GLY A 556 -5.19 -4.00 21.38
CA GLY A 556 -3.97 -3.85 20.61
C GLY A 556 -3.25 -5.17 20.36
N ALA A 557 -2.45 -5.21 19.30
CA ALA A 557 -1.58 -6.33 18.96
C ALA A 557 -0.26 -5.82 18.38
N HIS A 558 0.84 -6.48 18.76
CA HIS A 558 2.21 -6.06 18.44
C HIS A 558 3.07 -7.28 18.14
N PHE A 559 3.50 -7.40 16.89
CA PHE A 559 4.22 -8.54 16.35
C PHE A 559 5.61 -8.11 15.89
N ILE A 560 6.62 -8.94 16.17
CA ILE A 560 7.94 -8.87 15.55
C ILE A 560 8.39 -10.30 15.24
N GLY A 561 8.75 -10.60 14.00
CA GLY A 561 9.11 -11.95 13.58
C GLY A 561 8.74 -12.26 12.12
N PRO A 562 8.81 -13.54 11.69
CA PRO A 562 8.48 -13.95 10.33
C PRO A 562 7.03 -13.59 9.97
N VAL A 563 6.83 -13.08 8.75
CA VAL A 563 5.51 -12.80 8.13
C VAL A 563 4.55 -12.00 9.02
N ALA A 564 5.08 -11.18 9.93
CA ALA A 564 4.29 -10.39 10.86
C ALA A 564 3.32 -9.44 10.14
N THR A 565 3.74 -8.90 8.99
CA THR A 565 2.95 -7.95 8.19
C THR A 565 1.74 -8.57 7.52
N ASP A 566 1.78 -9.87 7.24
CA ASP A 566 0.63 -10.62 6.71
C ASP A 566 -0.30 -11.04 7.85
N MET A 567 0.27 -11.59 8.92
CA MET A 567 -0.48 -12.16 10.05
C MET A 567 -1.32 -11.13 10.82
N ILE A 568 -0.91 -9.85 10.85
CA ILE A 568 -1.67 -8.79 11.54
C ILE A 568 -3.09 -8.63 10.99
N SER A 569 -3.34 -9.03 9.74
CA SER A 569 -4.64 -8.95 9.08
C SER A 569 -5.72 -9.74 9.82
N GLU A 570 -5.36 -10.88 10.42
CA GLU A 570 -6.27 -11.68 11.26
C GLU A 570 -6.80 -10.88 12.45
N ILE A 571 -5.90 -10.11 13.10
CA ILE A 571 -6.27 -9.26 14.24
C ILE A 571 -7.09 -8.06 13.78
N VAL A 572 -6.76 -7.45 12.65
CA VAL A 572 -7.53 -6.32 12.10
C VAL A 572 -8.98 -6.73 11.87
N VAL A 573 -9.21 -7.86 11.18
CA VAL A 573 -10.57 -8.39 10.94
C VAL A 573 -11.24 -8.75 12.27
N SER A 574 -10.51 -9.37 13.20
CA SER A 574 -11.05 -9.73 14.53
C SER A 574 -11.52 -8.49 15.31
N MET A 575 -10.73 -7.41 15.32
CA MET A 575 -11.09 -6.17 16.00
C MET A 575 -12.29 -5.47 15.32
N ASP A 576 -12.33 -5.45 13.98
CA ASP A 576 -13.47 -4.86 13.24
C ASP A 576 -14.77 -5.65 13.44
N ALA A 577 -14.68 -6.97 13.61
CA ALA A 577 -15.81 -7.85 13.88
C ALA A 577 -16.11 -8.03 15.38
N GLU A 578 -15.45 -7.27 16.27
CA GLU A 578 -15.61 -7.33 17.73
C GLU A 578 -15.41 -8.75 18.32
N VAL A 579 -14.55 -9.56 17.68
CA VAL A 579 -14.16 -10.88 18.14
C VAL A 579 -13.37 -10.75 19.45
N THR A 580 -13.75 -11.52 20.46
CA THR A 580 -13.07 -11.56 21.75
C THR A 580 -11.90 -12.53 21.72
N ILE A 581 -11.03 -12.42 22.72
CA ILE A 581 -9.95 -13.38 22.94
C ILE A 581 -10.45 -14.80 23.14
N HIS A 582 -11.72 -14.99 23.56
CA HIS A 582 -12.28 -16.32 23.75
C HIS A 582 -12.57 -17.02 22.44
N GLU A 583 -13.17 -16.34 21.47
CA GLU A 583 -13.36 -16.90 20.13
C GLU A 583 -12.02 -17.14 19.44
N LEU A 584 -11.07 -16.19 19.55
CA LEU A 584 -9.75 -16.32 18.91
C LEU A 584 -8.96 -17.52 19.47
N ALA A 585 -9.02 -17.77 20.78
CA ALA A 585 -8.38 -18.93 21.41
C ALA A 585 -9.11 -20.26 21.15
N ALA A 586 -10.41 -20.22 20.82
CA ALA A 586 -11.20 -21.41 20.50
C ALA A 586 -11.12 -21.80 19.02
N ALA A 587 -10.73 -20.86 18.15
CA ALA A 587 -10.54 -21.10 16.72
C ALA A 587 -9.48 -22.18 16.47
N ILE A 588 -9.67 -22.94 15.39
CA ILE A 588 -8.70 -23.94 14.92
C ILE A 588 -7.74 -23.24 13.95
N HIS A 589 -6.55 -22.91 14.42
CA HIS A 589 -5.47 -22.44 13.56
C HIS A 589 -4.81 -23.64 12.86
N PRO A 590 -4.43 -23.51 11.57
CA PRO A 590 -3.75 -24.58 10.84
C PRO A 590 -2.38 -24.89 11.46
N HIS A 591 -1.96 -26.16 11.40
CA HIS A 591 -0.66 -26.62 11.92
C HIS A 591 0.13 -27.42 10.86
N PRO A 592 1.45 -27.23 10.71
CA PRO A 592 2.26 -26.20 11.37
C PRO A 592 2.28 -24.87 10.59
N THR A 593 2.05 -23.74 11.24
CA THR A 593 2.15 -22.39 10.63
C THR A 593 2.78 -21.36 11.55
N TYR A 594 3.19 -20.21 11.00
CA TYR A 594 3.60 -19.06 11.82
C TYR A 594 2.43 -18.47 12.60
N SER A 595 1.21 -18.50 12.05
CA SER A 595 0.01 -17.91 12.66
C SER A 595 -0.43 -18.58 13.96
N GLU A 596 0.03 -19.80 14.26
CA GLU A 596 -0.15 -20.44 15.57
C GLU A 596 0.38 -19.58 16.73
N VAL A 597 1.34 -18.67 16.47
CA VAL A 597 1.82 -17.71 17.48
C VAL A 597 0.70 -16.80 18.00
N ILE A 598 -0.26 -16.44 17.14
CA ILE A 598 -1.42 -15.62 17.51
C ILE A 598 -2.32 -16.42 18.45
N TRP A 599 -2.59 -17.68 18.08
CA TRP A 599 -3.38 -18.60 18.89
C TRP A 599 -2.78 -18.86 20.27
N GLU A 600 -1.46 -19.09 20.35
CA GLU A 600 -0.76 -19.25 21.62
C GLU A 600 -0.79 -17.96 22.46
N ALA A 601 -0.63 -16.78 21.82
CA ALA A 601 -0.78 -15.50 22.51
C ALA A 601 -2.21 -15.30 23.02
N ALA A 602 -3.23 -15.71 22.23
CA ALA A 602 -4.63 -15.63 22.61
C ALA A 602 -4.95 -16.53 23.81
N ARG A 603 -4.48 -17.79 23.80
CA ARG A 603 -4.61 -18.71 24.95
C ARG A 603 -3.91 -18.17 26.19
N ALA A 604 -2.73 -17.57 26.03
CA ALA A 604 -1.99 -16.96 27.13
C ALA A 604 -2.74 -15.75 27.74
N ALA A 605 -3.41 -14.93 26.93
CA ALA A 605 -4.28 -13.85 27.41
C ALA A 605 -5.55 -14.41 28.08
N GLN A 606 -6.23 -15.36 27.42
CA GLN A 606 -7.45 -15.98 27.91
C GLN A 606 -7.26 -16.61 29.30
N ALA A 607 -6.14 -17.30 29.54
CA ALA A 607 -5.83 -17.91 30.83
C ALA A 607 -5.70 -16.89 31.98
N LYS A 608 -5.47 -15.61 31.67
CA LYS A 608 -5.35 -14.51 32.64
C LYS A 608 -6.66 -13.77 32.86
N LEU A 609 -7.65 -13.94 31.97
CA LEU A 609 -9.00 -13.47 32.20
C LEU A 609 -9.68 -14.41 33.20
N LYS A 610 -9.96 -13.90 34.40
CA LYS A 610 -10.75 -14.66 35.39
C LYS A 610 -12.15 -14.88 34.81
N ARG A 611 -12.63 -16.13 34.83
CA ARG A 611 -14.04 -16.44 34.55
C ARG A 611 -14.94 -15.79 35.59
#